data_AF-A0A5B9W391-F1
#
_entry.id   AF-A0A5B9W391-F1
#
_cell.length_a   1.000
_cell.length_b   1.000
_cell.length_c   1.000
_cell.angle_alpha   90.00
_cell.angle_beta   90.00
_cell.angle_gamma   90.00
#
_symmetry.space_group_name_H-M   'P 1'
#
loop_
_entity.id
_entity.type
_entity.pdbx_description
1 polymer ?
#
loop_
_entity_poly.entity_id
_entity_poly.type
_entity_poly.pdbx_seq_one_letter_code
_entity_poly.pdbx_strand_id
1 'polypeptide(L)' 'MIDEMTNDRLRVGADEIAGPYLMLPLSQLASVRARLDRHAVRYWVDSTAISLDGKPAIIVINFGRGGDAERIQNLLDEAG' A
#
# COMPACT_ATOMS: atom_id res chain seq x y z
N MET A 1 3.21 -10.03 2.00
CA MET A 1 2.83 -9.30 3.23
C MET A 1 1.33 -9.46 3.44
N ILE A 2 0.92 -9.79 4.65
CA ILE A 2 -0.49 -9.99 5.04
C ILE A 2 -1.05 -8.67 5.57
N ASP A 3 -2.26 -8.32 5.14
CA ASP A 3 -3.05 -7.19 5.64
C ASP A 3 -3.63 -7.55 7.01
N GLU A 4 -3.32 -6.73 8.02
CA GLU A 4 -3.77 -6.93 9.41
C GLU A 4 -5.30 -6.79 9.57
N MET A 5 -5.98 -6.11 8.65
CA MET A 5 -7.43 -5.89 8.72
C MET A 5 -8.24 -7.04 8.12
N THR A 6 -7.75 -7.61 7.02
CA THR A 6 -8.47 -8.65 6.25
C THR A 6 -7.89 -10.04 6.49
N ASN A 7 -6.67 -10.14 7.00
CA ASN A 7 -5.89 -11.37 7.09
C ASN A 7 -5.60 -12.03 5.73
N ASP A 8 -5.77 -11.29 4.64
CA ASP A 8 -5.41 -11.66 3.28
C ASP A 8 -4.08 -11.00 2.87
N ARG A 9 -3.56 -11.28 1.67
CA ARG A 9 -2.40 -10.54 1.15
C ARG A 9 -2.78 -9.08 0.89
N LEU A 10 -1.88 -8.15 1.23
CA LEU A 10 -1.98 -6.76 0.77
C LEU A 10 -2.12 -6.73 -0.75
N ARG A 11 -3.06 -5.94 -1.26
CA ARG A 11 -3.33 -5.84 -2.70
C ARG A 11 -3.07 -4.45 -3.24
N VAL A 12 -2.28 -4.40 -4.30
CA VAL A 12 -2.11 -3.19 -5.12
C VAL A 12 -3.34 -3.06 -6.00
N GLY A 13 -4.13 -2.04 -5.77
CA GLY A 13 -5.19 -1.61 -6.68
C GLY A 13 -4.59 -0.81 -7.84
N ALA A 14 -5.31 -0.76 -8.95
CA ALA A 14 -4.99 0.15 -10.04
C ALA A 14 -6.28 0.76 -10.57
N ASP A 15 -6.25 2.07 -10.79
CA ASP A 15 -7.27 2.76 -11.55
C ASP A 15 -6.66 3.38 -12.82
N GLU A 16 -7.47 3.53 -13.87
CA GLU A 16 -6.99 4.01 -15.18
C GLU A 16 -6.57 5.49 -15.18
N ILE A 17 -6.89 6.25 -14.13
CA ILE A 17 -6.76 7.71 -14.08
C ILE A 17 -5.59 8.16 -13.20
N ALA A 18 -5.47 7.66 -11.98
CA ALA A 18 -4.45 8.01 -10.99
C ALA A 18 -3.28 7.00 -10.97
N GLY A 19 -3.51 5.77 -11.44
CA GLY A 19 -2.52 4.70 -11.48
C GLY A 19 -2.61 3.77 -10.26
N PRO A 20 -1.54 2.99 -9.97
CA PRO A 20 -1.59 2.04 -8.88
C PRO A 20 -1.58 2.70 -7.50
N TYR A 21 -2.25 2.05 -6.56
CA TYR A 21 -2.32 2.46 -5.16
C TYR A 21 -2.37 1.24 -4.23
N LEU A 22 -2.09 1.46 -2.96
CA LEU A 22 -2.21 0.46 -1.90
C LEU A 22 -2.95 1.08 -0.73
N MET A 23 -4.03 0.41 -0.31
CA MET A 23 -4.71 0.70 0.94
C MET A 23 -4.20 -0.26 2.00
N LEU A 24 -3.87 0.27 3.18
CA LEU A 24 -3.36 -0.53 4.27
C LEU A 24 -3.67 0.10 5.64
N PRO A 25 -3.63 -0.68 6.72
CA PRO A 25 -3.72 -0.16 8.08
C PRO A 25 -2.52 0.74 8.39
N LEU A 26 -2.75 1.82 9.14
CA LEU A 26 -1.70 2.74 9.56
C LEU A 26 -0.59 2.04 10.35
N SER A 27 -0.92 0.99 11.12
CA SER A 27 0.03 0.14 11.84
C SER A 27 1.07 -0.50 10.92
N GLN A 28 0.69 -0.84 9.69
CA GLN A 28 1.57 -1.50 8.72
C GLN A 28 2.41 -0.55 7.89
N LEU A 29 2.14 0.76 7.95
CA LEU A 29 2.79 1.78 7.10
C LEU A 29 4.32 1.73 7.18
N ALA A 30 4.89 1.63 8.38
CA ALA A 30 6.34 1.63 8.56
C ALA A 30 7.00 0.43 7.86
N SER A 31 6.41 -0.76 7.99
CA SER A 31 6.93 -1.98 7.39
C SER A 31 6.86 -1.96 5.86
N VAL A 32 5.75 -1.46 5.31
CA VAL A 32 5.57 -1.33 3.86
C VAL A 32 6.52 -0.28 3.28
N ARG A 33 6.65 0.88 3.92
CA ARG A 33 7.61 1.92 3.49
C ARG A 33 9.04 1.40 3.44
N ALA A 34 9.49 0.70 4.49
CA ALA A 34 10.83 0.13 4.52
C ALA A 34 11.09 -0.83 3.33
N ARG A 35 10.09 -1.62 2.94
CA ARG A 35 10.18 -2.50 1.75
C ARG A 35 10.22 -1.68 0.46
N LEU A 36 9.31 -0.73 0.28
CA LEU A 36 9.28 0.12 -0.91
C LEU A 36 10.59 0.91 -1.08
N ASP A 37 11.09 1.50 0.01
CA ASP A 37 12.34 2.27 0.06
C ASP A 37 13.54 1.37 -0.30
N ARG A 38 13.63 0.16 0.25
CA ARG A 38 14.68 -0.82 -0.05
C ARG A 38 14.76 -1.18 -1.54
N HIS A 39 13.61 -1.18 -2.23
CA HIS A 39 13.52 -1.51 -3.64
C HIS A 39 13.42 -0.28 -4.56
N ALA A 40 13.68 0.92 -4.00
CA ALA A 40 13.65 2.21 -4.69
C ALA A 40 12.33 2.46 -5.46
N VAL A 41 11.21 1.98 -4.91
CA VAL A 41 9.89 2.25 -5.48
C VAL A 41 9.52 3.69 -5.18
N ARG A 42 9.09 4.45 -6.20
CA ARG A 42 8.54 5.79 -5.99
C ARG A 42 7.11 5.68 -5.51
N TYR A 43 6.80 6.38 -4.41
CA TYR A 43 5.46 6.48 -3.87
C TYR A 43 5.26 7.81 -3.16
N TRP A 44 4.01 8.17 -2.92
CA TRP A 44 3.64 9.17 -1.92
C TRP A 44 2.52 8.63 -1.05
N VAL A 45 2.57 9.00 0.22
CA VAL A 45 1.55 8.63 1.20
C VAL A 45 0.55 9.77 1.27
N ASP A 46 -0.73 9.44 1.24
CA ASP A 46 -1.77 10.44 1.38
C ASP A 46 -1.68 11.10 2.77
N SER A 47 -1.94 12.41 2.87
CA SER A 47 -1.71 13.17 4.10
C SER A 47 -2.67 12.83 5.24
N THR A 48 -3.71 12.05 4.95
CA THR A 48 -4.83 11.78 5.83
C THR A 48 -4.98 10.27 6.01
N ALA A 49 -5.07 9.82 7.26
CA ALA A 49 -5.54 8.48 7.58
C ALA A 49 -7.01 8.55 7.99
N ILE A 50 -7.83 7.65 7.46
CA ILE A 50 -9.27 7.63 7.71
C ILE A 50 -9.61 6.45 8.62
N SER A 51 -10.21 6.75 9.77
CA SER A 51 -10.79 5.76 10.68
C SER A 51 -12.31 5.86 10.57
N LEU A 52 -12.97 4.78 10.14
CA LEU A 52 -14.43 4.70 10.04
C LEU A 52 -14.98 3.79 11.14
N ASP A 53 -15.99 4.25 11.89
CA ASP A 53 -16.70 3.45 12.91
C ASP A 53 -15.80 2.80 13.99
N GLY A 54 -14.71 3.47 14.36
CA GLY A 54 -13.76 2.95 15.36
C GLY A 54 -12.86 1.81 14.85
N LYS A 55 -12.91 1.49 13.55
CA LYS A 55 -11.97 0.55 12.92
C LYS A 55 -10.58 1.17 12.80
N PRO A 56 -9.50 0.37 12.74
CA PRO A 56 -8.15 0.86 12.52
C PRO A 56 -8.08 1.84 11.34
N ALA A 57 -7.32 2.91 11.53
CA ALA A 57 -7.16 3.93 10.51
C ALA A 57 -6.50 3.34 9.26
N ILE A 58 -7.11 3.57 8.10
CA ILE A 58 -6.59 3.16 6.79
C ILE A 58 -5.86 4.35 6.18
N ILE A 59 -4.74 4.07 5.53
CA ILE A 59 -3.98 5.06 4.76
C ILE A 59 -3.82 4.58 3.32
N VAL A 60 -3.67 5.52 2.39
CA VAL A 60 -3.44 5.25 0.98
C VAL A 60 -2.00 5.60 0.61
N ILE A 61 -1.30 4.65 -0.02
CA ILE A 61 -0.03 4.88 -0.71
C ILE A 61 -0.33 4.92 -2.20
N ASN A 62 0.15 5.93 -2.89
CA ASN A 62 -0.02 6.11 -4.32
C ASN A 62 1.31 5.91 -5.03
N PHE A 63 1.28 5.21 -6.17
CA PHE A 63 2.46 4.92 -6.99
C PHE A 63 2.48 5.72 -8.30
N GLY A 64 1.40 6.45 -8.57
CA GLY A 64 1.21 7.32 -9.72
C GLY A 64 1.01 6.61 -11.05
N ARG A 65 0.64 7.38 -12.08
CA ARG A 65 0.21 6.85 -13.39
C ARG A 65 1.19 5.89 -14.05
N GLY A 66 2.48 6.08 -13.84
CA GLY A 66 3.54 5.22 -14.40
C GLY A 66 4.00 4.10 -13.46
N GLY A 67 3.30 3.87 -12.35
CA GLY A 67 3.61 2.80 -11.41
C GLY A 67 3.40 1.42 -12.04
N ASP A 68 4.27 0.48 -11.69
CA ASP A 68 4.18 -0.92 -12.12
C ASP A 68 3.48 -1.75 -11.05
N ALA A 69 2.15 -1.88 -11.18
CA ALA A 69 1.32 -2.56 -10.18
C ALA A 69 1.75 -4.00 -9.92
N GLU A 70 2.10 -4.74 -10.98
CA GLU A 70 2.48 -6.15 -10.89
C GLU A 70 3.81 -6.30 -10.16
N ARG A 71 4.82 -5.49 -10.53
CA ARG A 71 6.10 -5.48 -9.84
C ARG A 71 5.95 -5.12 -8.37
N ILE A 72 5.12 -4.12 -8.04
CA ILE A 72 4.89 -3.70 -6.66
C ILE A 72 4.16 -4.80 -5.89
N GLN A 73 3.17 -5.46 -6.48
CA GLN A 73 2.48 -6.60 -5.85
C GLN A 73 3.47 -7.73 -5.54
N ASN A 74 4.33 -8.10 -6.49
CA ASN A 74 5.33 -9.16 -6.28
C ASN A 74 6.30 -8.81 -5.15
N LEU A 75 6.75 -7.55 -5.08
CA LEU A 75 7.62 -7.06 -4.00
C LEU A 75 6.99 -7.19 -2.60
N LEU A 76 5.68 -6.96 -2.51
CA LEU A 76 4.92 -7.11 -1.28
C LEU A 76 4.68 -8.58 -0.95
N ASP A 77 4.35 -9.42 -1.94
CA ASP A 77 4.11 -10.86 -1.77
C ASP A 77 5.36 -11.59 -1.27
N GLU A 78 6.56 -11.28 -1.79
CA GLU A 78 7.84 -11.86 -1.35
C GLU A 78 8.21 -11.60 0.12
N ALA A 79 7.60 -10.59 0.74
CA ALA A 79 7.80 -10.26 2.16
C ALA A 79 6.75 -10.90 3.09
N GLY A 80 5.90 -11.80 2.58
CA GLY A 80 4.89 -12.55 3.32
C GLY A 80 5.12 -14.05 3.33
#